data_AF-A0A7L1S0W7-F1
#
_entry.id   AF-A0A7L1S0W7-F1
#
_cell.length_a   1.000
_cell.length_b   1.000
_cell.length_c   1.000
_cell.angle_alpha   90.00
_cell.angle_beta   90.00
_cell.angle_gamma   90.00
#
_symmetry.space_group_name_H-M   'P 1'
#
loop_
_entity.id
_entity.type
_entity.pdbx_description
1 polymer ?
#
loop_
_entity_poly.entity_id
_entity_poly.type
_entity_poly.pdbx_seq_one_letter_code
_entity_poly.pdbx_strand_id
1 'polypeptide(L)'
;QASSGAQISHPCYPRGYRENLTVAELYDSPCVRAPSSASPGLVLTVTGTGEPAACGTAVQRLFNFSCGAQRPCGFNGVYQPPVRGQFFAFSGFYHSLHFLNLTEGQSLSLVNATIREICNSSWTQVQELFPTASRTQLRDACTASSYILTLLLQGYKFNYTTWPNIHFVQQVADVDVGWTLGYMLNLTNMIPSEPPAAVTELPRGIWIAASVLLAIMLILTFCLLTATCCQRNSPGYEQL
;
A
#
# COMPACT_ATOMS: atom_id res chain seq x y z
N GLN A 1 -21.04 36.24 -31.47
CA GLN A 1 -21.53 34.85 -31.36
C GLN A 1 -21.33 34.41 -29.91
N ALA A 2 -22.42 34.27 -29.15
CA ALA A 2 -22.32 33.81 -27.76
C ALA A 2 -21.98 32.31 -27.78
N SER A 3 -20.82 31.94 -27.26
CA SER A 3 -20.51 30.56 -26.92
C SER A 3 -21.60 30.08 -25.94
N SER A 4 -22.50 29.21 -26.39
CA SER A 4 -23.54 28.62 -25.55
C SER A 4 -22.88 27.66 -24.56
N GLY A 5 -22.42 28.17 -23.42
CA GLY A 5 -21.84 27.35 -22.36
C GLY A 5 -22.93 26.46 -21.73
N ALA A 6 -22.66 25.15 -21.65
CA ALA A 6 -23.57 24.23 -20.95
C ALA A 6 -23.21 24.17 -19.46
N GLN A 7 -24.21 24.18 -18.58
CA GLN A 7 -23.99 24.10 -17.14
C GLN A 7 -24.10 22.66 -16.64
N ILE A 8 -23.17 22.29 -15.75
CA ILE A 8 -23.14 20.98 -15.09
C ILE A 8 -23.11 21.18 -13.58
N SER A 9 -24.05 20.56 -12.88
CA SER A 9 -24.05 20.51 -11.43
C SER A 9 -23.24 19.31 -10.94
N HIS A 10 -22.30 19.54 -10.02
CA HIS A 10 -21.47 18.49 -9.45
C HIS A 10 -21.72 18.34 -7.94
N PRO A 11 -22.39 17.25 -7.49
CA PRO A 11 -22.83 17.11 -6.11
C PRO A 11 -21.69 16.92 -5.10
N CYS A 12 -20.54 16.41 -5.55
CA CYS A 12 -19.38 16.23 -4.69
C CYS A 12 -18.48 17.47 -4.60
N TYR A 13 -18.70 18.50 -5.43
CA TYR A 13 -17.90 19.72 -5.32
C TYR A 13 -18.52 20.65 -4.28
N PRO A 14 -17.69 21.40 -3.51
CA PRO A 14 -18.18 22.29 -2.47
C PRO A 14 -19.19 23.29 -3.02
N ARG A 15 -20.21 23.62 -2.22
CA ARG A 15 -21.28 24.52 -2.67
C ARG A 15 -20.72 25.89 -3.06
N GLY A 16 -21.04 26.34 -4.27
CA GLY A 16 -20.56 27.62 -4.80
C GLY A 16 -19.20 27.55 -5.51
N TYR A 17 -18.54 26.39 -5.53
CA TYR A 17 -17.38 26.17 -6.39
C TYR A 17 -17.79 26.31 -7.86
N ARG A 18 -16.93 26.92 -8.69
CA ARG A 18 -17.12 27.02 -10.14
C ARG A 18 -15.81 26.83 -10.88
N GLU A 19 -15.87 26.11 -12.00
CA GLU A 19 -14.78 26.05 -12.97
C GLU A 19 -15.34 25.87 -14.39
N ASN A 20 -14.56 26.33 -15.37
CA ASN A 20 -14.83 26.08 -16.77
C ASN A 20 -13.86 25.01 -17.26
N LEU A 21 -14.37 24.03 -17.99
CA LEU A 21 -13.58 23.00 -18.64
C LEU A 21 -14.15 22.69 -20.02
N THR A 22 -13.31 22.28 -20.95
CA THR A 22 -13.78 21.89 -22.28
C THR A 22 -14.24 20.44 -22.31
N VAL A 23 -15.17 20.11 -23.22
CA VAL A 23 -15.56 18.71 -23.47
C VAL A 23 -14.34 17.86 -23.85
N ALA A 24 -13.36 18.41 -24.57
CA ALA A 24 -12.10 17.74 -24.87
C ALA A 24 -11.35 17.33 -23.59
N GLU A 25 -11.16 18.27 -22.65
CA GLU A 25 -10.50 18.01 -21.36
C GLU A 25 -11.25 16.97 -20.53
N LEU A 26 -12.59 17.01 -20.52
CA LEU A 26 -13.41 16.06 -19.74
C LEU A 26 -13.22 14.61 -20.20
N TYR A 27 -13.04 14.41 -21.51
CA TYR A 27 -12.93 13.09 -22.13
C TYR A 27 -11.48 12.72 -22.51
N ASP A 28 -10.49 13.46 -22.01
CA ASP A 28 -9.05 13.17 -22.21
C ASP A 28 -8.57 12.05 -21.28
N SER A 29 -9.28 10.92 -21.30
CA SER A 29 -8.92 9.73 -20.54
C SER A 29 -9.53 8.49 -21.18
N PRO A 30 -8.78 7.37 -21.29
CA PRO A 30 -9.35 6.10 -21.76
C PRO A 30 -10.45 5.55 -20.83
N CYS A 31 -10.54 6.05 -19.59
CA CYS A 31 -11.54 5.65 -18.61
C CYS A 31 -12.94 6.23 -18.89
N VAL A 32 -13.05 7.28 -19.70
CA VAL A 32 -14.30 7.98 -19.96
C VAL A 32 -14.53 8.04 -21.47
N ARG A 33 -15.59 7.39 -21.95
CA ARG A 33 -15.92 7.41 -23.38
C ARG A 33 -16.76 8.65 -23.71
N ALA A 34 -16.26 9.47 -24.64
CA ALA A 34 -17.03 10.58 -25.19
C ALA A 34 -18.27 10.08 -25.95
N PRO A 35 -19.45 10.70 -25.77
CA PRO A 35 -20.60 10.49 -26.64
C PRO A 35 -20.24 10.83 -28.10
N SER A 36 -20.84 10.13 -29.06
CA SER A 36 -20.64 10.42 -30.49
C SER A 36 -21.06 11.83 -30.90
N SER A 37 -21.95 12.46 -30.14
CA SER A 37 -22.43 13.84 -30.34
C SER A 37 -21.60 14.90 -29.60
N ALA A 38 -20.49 14.52 -28.96
CA ALA A 38 -19.66 15.44 -28.19
C ALA A 38 -19.02 16.48 -29.11
N SER A 39 -19.14 17.77 -28.76
CA SER A 39 -18.43 18.87 -29.42
C SER A 39 -17.19 19.21 -28.58
N PRO A 40 -15.96 18.86 -29.01
CA PRO A 40 -14.77 18.99 -28.18
C PRO A 40 -14.50 20.42 -27.68
N GLY A 41 -14.82 21.43 -28.51
CA GLY A 41 -14.64 22.85 -28.18
C GLY A 41 -15.74 23.47 -27.31
N LEU A 42 -16.79 22.72 -26.96
CA LEU A 42 -17.83 23.22 -26.07
C LEU A 42 -17.26 23.43 -24.67
N VAL A 43 -17.44 24.64 -24.14
CA VAL A 43 -17.07 24.98 -22.76
C VAL A 43 -18.21 24.62 -21.82
N LEU A 44 -17.89 23.84 -20.79
CA LEU A 44 -18.77 23.42 -19.73
C LEU A 44 -18.46 24.23 -18.48
N THR A 45 -19.48 24.82 -17.86
CA THR A 45 -19.34 25.45 -16.54
C THR A 45 -19.82 24.49 -15.47
N VAL A 46 -18.88 23.94 -14.71
CA VAL A 46 -19.17 23.04 -13.59
C VAL A 46 -19.41 23.86 -12.34
N THR A 47 -20.53 23.60 -11.66
CA THR A 47 -20.90 24.26 -10.39
C THR A 47 -21.10 23.24 -9.29
N GLY A 48 -20.40 23.42 -8.17
CA GLY A 48 -20.55 22.56 -6.99
C GLY A 48 -21.83 22.87 -6.22
N THR A 49 -22.56 21.81 -5.86
CA THR A 49 -23.82 21.94 -5.11
C THR A 49 -23.69 21.54 -3.64
N GLY A 50 -22.65 20.78 -3.26
CA GLY A 50 -22.40 20.35 -1.88
C GLY A 50 -23.49 19.45 -1.32
N GLU A 51 -23.80 18.35 -2.01
CA GLU A 51 -24.93 17.46 -1.68
C GLU A 51 -24.43 16.04 -1.37
N PRO A 52 -24.16 15.71 -0.09
CA PRO A 52 -23.51 14.45 0.28
C PRO A 52 -24.22 13.19 -0.22
N ALA A 53 -25.55 13.15 -0.16
CA ALA A 53 -26.33 11.99 -0.60
C ALA A 53 -26.29 11.81 -2.12
N ALA A 54 -26.39 12.91 -2.87
CA ALA A 54 -26.28 12.90 -4.33
C ALA A 54 -24.85 12.54 -4.77
N CYS A 55 -23.84 13.01 -4.03
CA CYS A 55 -22.45 12.64 -4.25
C CYS A 55 -22.24 11.14 -4.05
N GLY A 56 -22.69 10.59 -2.92
CA GLY A 56 -22.59 9.15 -2.67
C GLY A 56 -23.28 8.32 -3.75
N THR A 57 -24.45 8.76 -4.23
CA THR A 57 -25.15 8.11 -5.35
C THR A 57 -24.35 8.20 -6.66
N ALA A 58 -23.75 9.35 -6.97
CA ALA A 58 -22.94 9.54 -8.16
C ALA A 58 -21.69 8.65 -8.15
N VAL A 59 -21.00 8.57 -7.00
CA VAL A 59 -19.83 7.70 -6.80
C VAL A 59 -20.21 6.23 -6.94
N GLN A 60 -21.33 5.79 -6.34
CA GLN A 60 -21.78 4.40 -6.45
C GLN A 60 -22.04 3.96 -7.89
N ARG A 61 -22.48 4.87 -8.78
CA ARG A 61 -22.70 4.56 -10.20
C ARG A 61 -21.42 4.23 -10.97
N LEU A 62 -20.24 4.51 -10.41
CA LEU A 62 -18.96 4.08 -10.99
C LEU A 62 -18.74 2.56 -10.86
N PHE A 63 -19.52 1.90 -10.00
CA PHE A 63 -19.36 0.49 -9.68
C PHE A 63 -20.61 -0.31 -10.03
N ASN A 64 -20.41 -1.52 -10.57
CA ASN A 64 -21.46 -2.52 -10.61
C ASN A 64 -21.26 -3.53 -9.47
N PHE A 65 -22.06 -3.42 -8.40
CA PHE A 65 -21.94 -4.32 -7.25
C PHE A 65 -22.63 -5.69 -7.45
N SER A 66 -23.16 -5.99 -8.63
CA SER A 66 -23.69 -7.32 -8.96
C SER A 66 -22.56 -8.31 -9.21
N CYS A 67 -22.61 -9.48 -8.55
CA CYS A 67 -21.55 -10.50 -8.64
C CYS A 67 -21.74 -11.54 -9.75
N GLY A 68 -22.90 -11.58 -10.42
CA GLY A 68 -23.21 -12.66 -11.35
C GLY A 68 -22.96 -14.05 -10.73
N ALA A 69 -22.26 -14.92 -11.48
CA ALA A 69 -21.92 -16.29 -11.07
C ALA A 69 -20.64 -16.40 -10.22
N GLN A 70 -19.74 -15.41 -10.25
CA GLN A 70 -18.45 -15.47 -9.55
C GLN A 70 -18.56 -14.91 -8.13
N ARG A 71 -19.17 -15.69 -7.23
CA ARG A 71 -19.34 -15.32 -5.82
C ARG A 71 -18.29 -16.01 -4.92
N PRO A 72 -17.82 -15.34 -3.86
CA PRO A 72 -18.00 -13.92 -3.54
C PRO A 72 -17.24 -12.99 -4.50
N CYS A 73 -17.72 -11.75 -4.64
CA CYS A 73 -17.13 -10.74 -5.52
C CYS A 73 -16.98 -9.38 -4.80
N GLY A 74 -16.08 -8.55 -5.32
CA GLY A 74 -15.98 -7.15 -4.94
C GLY A 74 -17.01 -6.31 -5.70
N PHE A 75 -16.62 -5.87 -6.89
CA PHE A 75 -17.43 -5.12 -7.85
C PHE A 75 -17.08 -5.52 -9.29
N ASN A 76 -17.90 -5.12 -10.24
CA ASN A 76 -17.80 -5.44 -11.67
C ASN A 76 -17.70 -6.94 -11.98
N GLY A 77 -18.33 -7.79 -11.16
CA GLY A 77 -18.29 -9.24 -11.30
C GLY A 77 -16.92 -9.88 -11.02
N VAL A 78 -15.96 -9.14 -10.44
CA VAL A 78 -14.62 -9.64 -10.15
C VAL A 78 -14.62 -10.40 -8.82
N TYR A 79 -14.21 -11.66 -8.87
CA TYR A 79 -14.09 -12.51 -7.68
C TYR A 79 -13.23 -11.85 -6.61
N GLN A 80 -13.71 -11.91 -5.36
CA GLN A 80 -12.96 -11.46 -4.19
C GLN A 80 -13.35 -12.31 -2.99
N PRO A 81 -12.40 -12.95 -2.28
CA PRO A 81 -12.69 -13.66 -1.06
C PRO A 81 -13.14 -12.70 0.06
N PRO A 82 -13.80 -13.21 1.12
CA PRO A 82 -14.12 -12.40 2.29
C PRO A 82 -12.85 -11.83 2.93
N VAL A 83 -12.88 -10.55 3.31
CA VAL A 83 -11.74 -9.89 3.97
C VAL A 83 -11.44 -10.55 5.30
N ARG A 84 -10.15 -10.84 5.55
CA ARG A 84 -9.67 -11.51 6.77
C ARG A 84 -8.30 -10.98 7.14
N GLY A 85 -8.08 -10.73 8.44
CA GLY A 85 -6.81 -10.23 8.96
C GLY A 85 -6.73 -8.70 8.97
N GLN A 86 -5.51 -8.19 9.14
CA GLN A 86 -5.18 -6.77 9.17
C GLN A 86 -4.76 -6.29 7.77
N PHE A 87 -5.14 -5.07 7.42
CA PHE A 87 -4.88 -4.47 6.11
C PHE A 87 -4.22 -3.11 6.28
N PHE A 88 -3.21 -2.84 5.44
CA PHE A 88 -2.63 -1.51 5.30
C PHE A 88 -3.20 -0.83 4.07
N ALA A 89 -3.79 0.34 4.26
CA ALA A 89 -4.33 1.19 3.20
C ALA A 89 -3.40 2.40 3.00
N PHE A 90 -2.64 2.39 1.91
CA PHE A 90 -1.57 3.34 1.62
C PHE A 90 -1.84 4.14 0.34
N SER A 91 -0.91 5.03 -0.03
CA SER A 91 -1.01 5.92 -1.21
C SER A 91 -2.33 6.72 -1.21
N GLY A 92 -3.18 6.60 -2.25
CA GLY A 92 -4.41 7.37 -2.36
C GLY A 92 -5.36 7.18 -1.17
N PHE A 93 -5.43 5.98 -0.59
CA PHE A 93 -6.24 5.74 0.61
C PHE A 93 -5.77 6.58 1.79
N TYR A 94 -4.46 6.55 2.05
CA TYR A 94 -3.85 7.32 3.13
C TYR A 94 -4.01 8.82 2.90
N HIS A 95 -3.57 9.35 1.76
CA HIS A 95 -3.54 10.80 1.54
C HIS A 95 -4.93 11.44 1.58
N SER A 96 -5.96 10.78 1.02
CA SER A 96 -7.31 11.34 1.01
C SER A 96 -7.98 11.35 2.39
N LEU A 97 -7.75 10.33 3.22
CA LEU A 97 -8.28 10.33 4.60
C LEU A 97 -7.39 11.13 5.55
N HIS A 98 -6.08 11.16 5.33
CA HIS A 98 -5.13 11.95 6.12
C HIS A 98 -5.41 13.44 5.97
N PHE A 99 -5.78 13.89 4.76
CA PHE A 99 -6.23 15.25 4.51
C PHE A 99 -7.38 15.69 5.44
N LEU A 100 -8.20 14.75 5.90
CA LEU A 100 -9.33 14.97 6.82
C LEU A 100 -9.01 14.56 8.27
N ASN A 101 -7.76 14.23 8.59
CA ASN A 101 -7.32 13.68 9.88
C ASN A 101 -8.07 12.37 10.27
N LEU A 102 -8.34 11.51 9.29
CA LEU A 102 -9.10 10.26 9.46
C LEU A 102 -8.23 8.99 9.37
N THR A 103 -6.95 9.08 9.76
CA THR A 103 -5.98 7.98 9.65
C THR A 103 -5.52 7.39 10.99
N GLU A 104 -6.02 7.90 12.13
CA GLU A 104 -5.57 7.47 13.47
C GLU A 104 -6.49 6.42 14.10
N GLY A 105 -7.19 5.62 13.28
CA GLY A 105 -8.08 4.56 13.75
C GLY A 105 -9.47 5.04 14.19
N GLN A 106 -9.95 6.14 13.60
CA GLN A 106 -11.30 6.65 13.85
C GLN A 106 -12.38 5.60 13.54
N SER A 107 -13.49 5.65 14.29
CA SER A 107 -14.64 4.78 14.05
C SER A 107 -15.27 5.06 12.68
N LEU A 108 -15.88 4.03 12.10
CA LEU A 108 -16.58 4.17 10.81
C LEU A 108 -17.70 5.23 10.85
N SER A 109 -18.35 5.41 12.00
CA SER A 109 -19.37 6.44 12.18
C SER A 109 -18.79 7.85 12.12
N LEU A 110 -17.64 8.07 12.78
CA LEU A 110 -16.94 9.37 12.74
C LEU A 110 -16.46 9.67 11.31
N VAL A 111 -15.83 8.71 10.64
CA VAL A 111 -15.38 8.86 9.24
C VAL A 111 -16.53 9.23 8.32
N ASN A 112 -17.67 8.54 8.41
CA ASN A 112 -18.85 8.86 7.60
C ASN A 112 -19.42 10.25 7.94
N ALA A 113 -19.45 10.64 9.21
CA ALA A 113 -19.92 11.96 9.61
C ALA A 113 -19.01 13.09 9.08
N THR A 114 -17.69 12.98 9.24
CA THR A 114 -16.72 13.95 8.75
C THR A 114 -16.77 14.09 7.23
N ILE A 115 -16.87 12.98 6.49
CA ILE A 115 -17.00 13.03 5.03
C ILE A 115 -18.30 13.74 4.63
N ARG A 116 -19.42 13.45 5.30
CA ARG A 116 -20.70 14.14 5.04
C ARG A 116 -20.61 15.64 5.30
N GLU A 117 -19.92 16.04 6.36
CA GLU A 117 -19.72 17.46 6.70
C GLU A 117 -18.90 18.19 5.63
N ILE A 118 -17.77 17.62 5.23
CA ILE A 118 -16.94 18.19 4.15
C ILE A 118 -17.71 18.26 2.83
N CYS A 119 -18.48 17.23 2.50
CA CYS A 119 -19.33 17.23 1.31
C CYS A 119 -20.49 18.24 1.34
N ASN A 120 -20.94 18.66 2.52
CA ASN A 120 -22.01 19.66 2.69
C ASN A 120 -21.47 21.09 2.80
N SER A 121 -20.14 21.26 2.79
CA SER A 121 -19.49 22.55 3.02
C SER A 121 -19.50 23.44 1.78
N SER A 122 -19.54 24.76 1.98
CA SER A 122 -19.33 25.72 0.90
C SER A 122 -17.87 25.80 0.49
N TRP A 123 -17.62 26.33 -0.71
CA TRP A 123 -16.28 26.62 -1.19
C TRP A 123 -15.48 27.51 -0.22
N THR A 124 -16.12 28.55 0.33
CA THR A 124 -15.49 29.44 1.32
C THR A 124 -15.14 28.72 2.62
N GLN A 125 -16.03 27.87 3.13
CA GLN A 125 -15.79 27.11 4.36
C GLN A 125 -14.61 26.16 4.20
N VAL A 126 -14.52 25.42 3.08
CA VAL A 126 -13.37 24.50 2.89
C VAL A 126 -12.05 25.26 2.74
N GLN A 127 -12.05 26.46 2.16
CA GLN A 127 -10.85 27.31 2.09
C GLN A 127 -10.42 27.80 3.47
N GLU A 128 -11.36 28.16 4.34
CA GLU A 128 -11.08 28.58 5.72
C GLU A 128 -10.58 27.41 6.59
N LEU A 129 -11.15 26.22 6.40
CA LEU A 129 -10.75 25.00 7.13
C LEU A 129 -9.35 24.51 6.73
N PHE A 130 -8.97 24.63 5.46
CA PHE A 130 -7.68 24.19 4.94
C PHE A 130 -6.97 25.30 4.15
N PRO A 131 -6.47 26.35 4.82
CA PRO A 131 -5.95 27.56 4.17
C PRO A 131 -4.68 27.31 3.35
N THR A 132 -3.95 26.25 3.64
CA THR A 132 -2.70 25.86 2.95
C THR A 132 -2.93 24.84 1.83
N ALA A 133 -4.14 24.29 1.70
CA ALA A 133 -4.45 23.28 0.71
C ALA A 133 -4.59 23.87 -0.69
N SER A 134 -4.17 23.13 -1.71
CA SER A 134 -4.35 23.55 -3.09
C SER A 134 -5.84 23.56 -3.48
N ARG A 135 -6.19 24.39 -4.47
CA ARG A 135 -7.55 24.45 -5.03
C ARG A 135 -8.09 23.07 -5.42
N THR A 136 -7.24 22.22 -5.99
CA THR A 136 -7.60 20.86 -6.41
C THR A 136 -7.89 19.95 -5.22
N GLN A 137 -7.05 19.97 -4.18
CA GLN A 137 -7.28 19.20 -2.96
C GLN A 137 -8.61 19.59 -2.29
N LEU A 138 -8.87 20.90 -2.17
CA LEU A 138 -10.13 21.41 -1.62
C LEU A 138 -11.35 20.96 -2.44
N ARG A 139 -11.26 21.08 -3.78
CA ARG A 139 -12.34 20.68 -4.70
C ARG A 139 -12.64 19.19 -4.59
N ASP A 140 -11.60 18.35 -4.55
CA ASP A 140 -11.71 16.90 -4.68
C ASP A 140 -11.85 16.17 -3.34
N ALA A 141 -11.67 16.83 -2.19
CA ALA A 141 -11.72 16.23 -0.86
C ALA A 141 -12.99 15.38 -0.62
N CYS A 142 -14.16 15.93 -0.93
CA CYS A 142 -15.43 15.21 -0.80
C CYS A 142 -15.52 14.03 -1.79
N THR A 143 -15.16 14.24 -3.05
CA THR A 143 -15.20 13.19 -4.09
C THR A 143 -14.27 12.02 -3.73
N ALA A 144 -13.01 12.31 -3.39
CA ALA A 144 -11.98 11.32 -3.10
C ALA A 144 -12.32 10.50 -1.83
N SER A 145 -12.74 11.17 -0.76
CA SER A 145 -13.12 10.50 0.48
C SER A 145 -14.41 9.67 0.34
N SER A 146 -15.42 10.19 -0.38
CA SER A 146 -16.64 9.44 -0.70
C SER A 146 -16.35 8.21 -1.58
N TYR A 147 -15.42 8.35 -2.54
CA TYR A 147 -14.94 7.24 -3.37
C TYR A 147 -14.25 6.16 -2.53
N ILE A 148 -13.31 6.55 -1.67
CA ILE A 148 -12.62 5.59 -0.77
C ILE A 148 -13.61 4.87 0.13
N LEU A 149 -14.53 5.60 0.76
CA LEU A 149 -15.51 4.98 1.66
C LEU A 149 -16.42 4.01 0.89
N THR A 150 -16.86 4.37 -0.31
CA THR A 150 -17.65 3.49 -1.18
C THR A 150 -16.86 2.25 -1.59
N LEU A 151 -15.60 2.43 -2.00
CA LEU A 151 -14.73 1.34 -2.41
C LEU A 151 -14.45 0.36 -1.27
N LEU A 152 -14.13 0.85 -0.06
CA LEU A 152 -13.85 -0.02 1.09
C LEU A 152 -15.10 -0.77 1.55
N LEU A 153 -16.23 -0.08 1.70
CA LEU A 153 -17.44 -0.68 2.26
C LEU A 153 -18.22 -1.52 1.23
N GLN A 154 -18.46 -0.96 0.04
CA GLN A 154 -19.30 -1.60 -0.98
C GLN A 154 -18.47 -2.38 -1.98
N GLY A 155 -17.25 -1.94 -2.32
CA GLY A 155 -16.35 -2.70 -3.18
C GLY A 155 -15.75 -3.89 -2.43
N TYR A 156 -14.92 -3.62 -1.43
CA TYR A 156 -14.14 -4.63 -0.71
C TYR A 156 -14.88 -5.32 0.44
N LYS A 157 -16.12 -4.89 0.73
CA LYS A 157 -17.00 -5.50 1.74
C LYS A 157 -16.47 -5.39 3.18
N PHE A 158 -15.68 -4.35 3.47
CA PHE A 158 -15.46 -3.97 4.87
C PHE A 158 -16.78 -3.49 5.49
N ASN A 159 -16.95 -3.72 6.78
CA ASN A 159 -18.15 -3.34 7.53
C ASN A 159 -17.77 -2.87 8.93
N TYR A 160 -18.74 -2.54 9.79
CA TYR A 160 -18.47 -2.07 11.15
C TYR A 160 -17.58 -3.01 11.98
N THR A 161 -17.65 -4.31 11.76
CA THR A 161 -16.84 -5.32 12.47
C THR A 161 -15.43 -5.43 11.89
N THR A 162 -15.25 -5.28 10.58
CA THR A 162 -13.94 -5.43 9.92
C THR A 162 -13.22 -4.10 9.69
N TRP A 163 -13.89 -2.96 9.85
CA TRP A 163 -13.31 -1.62 9.73
C TRP A 163 -12.08 -1.40 10.62
N PRO A 164 -12.07 -1.81 11.91
CA PRO A 164 -10.90 -1.64 12.77
C PRO A 164 -9.65 -2.39 12.28
N ASN A 165 -9.78 -3.30 11.31
CA ASN A 165 -8.66 -4.03 10.74
C ASN A 165 -7.91 -3.25 9.65
N ILE A 166 -8.37 -2.05 9.28
CA ILE A 166 -7.75 -1.22 8.26
C ILE A 166 -6.87 -0.16 8.94
N HIS A 167 -5.58 -0.16 8.63
CA HIS A 167 -4.63 0.85 9.10
C HIS A 167 -4.21 1.71 7.91
N PHE A 168 -4.52 3.00 7.99
CA PHE A 168 -4.14 3.94 6.96
C PHE A 168 -2.70 4.42 7.23
N VAL A 169 -1.77 4.02 6.37
CA VAL A 169 -0.33 4.22 6.61
C VAL A 169 0.37 4.77 5.38
N GLN A 170 1.32 5.69 5.58
CA GLN A 170 2.25 6.11 4.54
C GLN A 170 3.54 5.30 4.60
N GLN A 171 4.06 5.09 5.81
CA GLN A 171 5.37 4.50 6.05
C GLN A 171 5.31 3.40 7.11
N VAL A 172 6.22 2.44 6.99
CA VAL A 172 6.50 1.43 8.02
C VAL A 172 8.02 1.37 8.18
N ALA A 173 8.50 1.56 9.41
CA ALA A 173 9.94 1.63 9.71
C ALA A 173 10.69 2.63 8.80
N ASP A 174 10.15 3.85 8.68
CA ASP A 174 10.69 4.95 7.87
C ASP A 174 10.82 4.67 6.36
N VAL A 175 10.11 3.65 5.86
CA VAL A 175 10.05 3.30 4.44
C VAL A 175 8.63 3.45 3.92
N ASP A 176 8.48 4.14 2.79
CA ASP A 176 7.19 4.30 2.11
C ASP A 176 6.59 2.95 1.72
N VAL A 177 5.34 2.75 2.10
CA VAL A 177 4.59 1.54 1.74
C VAL A 177 4.18 1.62 0.28
N GLY A 178 4.65 0.63 -0.50
CA GLY A 178 4.34 0.52 -1.92
C GLY A 178 4.89 -0.78 -2.51
N TRP A 179 4.59 -1.01 -3.79
CA TRP A 179 5.05 -2.20 -4.51
C TRP A 179 6.54 -2.15 -4.86
N THR A 180 7.14 -0.96 -4.89
CA THR A 180 8.50 -0.71 -5.40
C THR A 180 9.57 -1.47 -4.61
N LEU A 181 9.48 -1.50 -3.27
CA LEU A 181 10.43 -2.24 -2.45
C LEU A 181 10.31 -3.75 -2.67
N GLY A 182 9.09 -4.29 -2.65
CA GLY A 182 8.85 -5.72 -2.92
C GLY A 182 9.32 -6.13 -4.32
N TYR A 183 9.13 -5.25 -5.30
CA TYR A 183 9.65 -5.43 -6.66
C TYR A 183 11.17 -5.48 -6.70
N MET A 184 11.84 -4.54 -6.03
CA MET A 184 13.30 -4.53 -5.92
C MET A 184 13.82 -5.81 -5.27
N LEU A 185 13.26 -6.19 -4.10
CA LEU A 185 13.63 -7.39 -3.37
C LEU A 185 13.51 -8.66 -4.22
N ASN A 186 12.43 -8.75 -5.01
CA ASN A 186 12.21 -9.87 -5.93
C ASN A 186 13.25 -9.89 -7.06
N LEU A 187 13.47 -8.77 -7.74
CA LEU A 187 14.44 -8.68 -8.85
C LEU A 187 15.88 -8.97 -8.41
N THR A 188 16.22 -8.66 -7.16
CA THR A 188 17.54 -8.93 -6.59
C THR A 188 17.64 -10.27 -5.87
N ASN A 189 16.59 -11.11 -5.93
CA ASN A 189 16.52 -12.41 -5.26
C ASN A 189 16.83 -12.35 -3.75
N MET A 190 16.38 -11.28 -3.09
CA MET A 190 16.57 -11.04 -1.65
C MET A 190 15.43 -11.62 -0.79
N ILE A 191 14.44 -12.29 -1.42
CA ILE A 191 13.36 -13.00 -0.73
C ILE A 191 13.63 -14.50 -0.86
N PRO A 192 14.29 -15.12 0.13
CA PRO A 192 14.62 -16.53 0.06
C PRO A 192 13.33 -17.37 0.18
N SER A 193 13.21 -18.42 -0.63
CA SER A 193 12.05 -19.34 -0.58
C SER A 193 12.06 -20.26 0.63
N GLU A 194 13.25 -20.55 1.14
CA GLU A 194 13.47 -21.34 2.34
C GLU A 194 14.21 -20.48 3.35
N PRO A 195 13.96 -20.67 4.66
CA PRO A 195 14.82 -20.04 5.66
C PRO A 195 16.28 -20.43 5.36
N PRO A 196 17.24 -19.50 5.56
CA PRO A 196 18.65 -19.84 5.43
C PRO A 196 18.91 -21.14 6.21
N ALA A 197 19.61 -22.08 5.59
CA ALA A 197 19.97 -23.31 6.28
C ALA A 197 20.55 -22.91 7.63
N ALA A 198 19.99 -23.47 8.71
CA ALA A 198 20.57 -23.31 10.02
C ALA A 198 21.96 -23.94 9.94
N VAL A 199 22.95 -23.13 9.59
CA VAL A 199 24.34 -23.53 9.65
C VAL A 199 24.52 -23.78 11.14
N THR A 200 24.62 -25.04 11.52
CA THR A 200 25.09 -25.41 12.84
C THR A 200 26.54 -24.95 12.88
N GLU A 201 26.73 -23.67 13.19
CA GLU A 201 27.99 -23.11 13.64
C GLU A 201 28.43 -24.03 14.77
N LEU A 202 29.39 -24.92 14.48
CA LEU A 202 29.94 -25.81 15.49
C LEU A 202 30.36 -24.87 16.64
N PRO A 203 29.88 -25.08 17.87
CA PRO A 203 30.18 -24.20 18.99
C PRO A 203 31.69 -23.96 19.02
N ARG A 204 32.10 -22.70 19.18
CA ARG A 204 33.52 -22.29 19.13
C ARG A 204 34.43 -23.17 19.99
N GLY A 205 33.91 -23.68 21.10
CA GLY A 205 34.61 -24.64 21.99
C GLY A 205 34.92 -26.00 21.35
N ILE A 206 34.02 -26.55 20.52
CA ILE A 206 34.25 -27.82 19.80
C ILE A 206 35.35 -27.63 18.74
N TRP A 207 35.33 -26.51 18.03
CA TRP A 207 36.41 -26.16 17.08
C TRP A 207 37.78 -26.00 17.76
N ILE A 208 37.83 -25.34 18.92
CA ILE A 208 39.07 -25.17 19.68
C ILE A 208 39.56 -26.54 20.18
N ALA A 209 38.68 -27.35 20.76
CA ALA A 209 39.04 -28.68 21.27
C ALA A 209 39.55 -29.60 20.15
N ALA A 210 38.87 -29.62 18.99
CA ALA A 210 39.31 -30.39 17.83
C ALA A 210 40.68 -29.94 17.30
N SER A 211 40.92 -28.63 17.23
CA SER A 211 42.21 -28.07 16.79
C SER A 211 43.35 -28.42 17.76
N VAL A 212 43.11 -28.34 19.07
CA VAL A 212 44.09 -28.71 20.10
C VAL A 212 44.39 -30.21 20.06
N LEU A 213 43.37 -31.06 19.96
CA LEU A 213 43.52 -32.51 19.82
C LEU A 213 44.34 -32.87 18.59
N LEU A 214 44.05 -32.24 17.45
CA LEU A 214 44.81 -32.44 16.21
C LEU A 214 46.28 -32.07 16.40
N ALA A 215 46.56 -30.92 17.02
CA ALA A 215 47.92 -30.48 17.28
C ALA A 215 48.68 -31.46 18.20
N ILE A 216 48.04 -31.94 19.26
CA ILE A 216 48.64 -32.95 20.16
C ILE A 216 48.96 -34.24 19.40
N MET A 217 48.04 -34.73 18.56
CA MET A 217 48.26 -35.93 17.77
C MET A 217 49.44 -35.76 16.79
N LEU A 218 49.56 -34.60 16.15
CA LEU A 218 50.70 -34.28 15.28
C LEU A 218 52.03 -34.21 16.04
N ILE A 219 52.03 -33.65 17.26
CA ILE A 219 53.23 -33.61 18.11
C ILE A 219 53.62 -35.02 18.55
N LEU A 220 52.66 -35.82 19.01
CA LEU A 220 52.91 -37.19 19.47
C LEU A 220 53.44 -38.07 18.33
N THR A 221 52.85 -37.98 17.14
CA THR A 221 53.35 -38.71 15.97
C THR A 221 54.76 -38.27 15.58
N PHE A 222 55.04 -36.96 15.61
CA PHE A 222 56.40 -36.46 15.40
C PHE A 222 57.39 -37.00 16.44
N CYS A 223 57.04 -36.97 17.73
CA CYS A 223 57.87 -37.52 18.81
C CYS A 223 58.10 -39.03 18.68
N LEU A 224 57.08 -39.80 18.26
CA LEU A 224 57.23 -41.24 18.01
C LEU A 224 58.13 -41.51 16.80
N LEU A 225 58.02 -40.71 15.74
CA LEU A 225 58.91 -40.81 14.57
C LEU A 225 60.35 -40.46 14.94
N THR A 226 60.58 -39.43 15.75
CA THR A 226 61.95 -39.10 16.19
C THR A 226 62.50 -40.16 17.15
N ALA A 227 61.70 -40.69 18.08
CA ALA A 227 62.12 -41.76 18.99
C ALA A 227 62.48 -43.05 18.25
N THR A 228 61.67 -43.47 17.27
CA THR A 228 61.95 -44.65 16.45
C THR A 228 63.15 -44.45 15.53
N CYS A 229 63.35 -43.25 14.98
CA CYS A 229 64.58 -42.90 14.26
C CYS A 229 65.81 -42.90 15.18
N CYS A 230 65.71 -42.39 16.40
CA CYS A 230 66.80 -42.40 17.39
C CYS A 230 67.14 -43.81 17.88
N GLN A 231 66.14 -44.67 18.10
CA GLN A 231 66.34 -46.08 18.43
C GLN A 231 66.99 -46.86 17.27
N ARG A 232 66.57 -46.57 16.03
CA ARG A 232 67.17 -47.17 14.82
C ARG A 232 68.61 -46.69 14.57
N ASN A 233 68.97 -45.50 15.08
CA ASN A 233 70.33 -44.94 15.03
C ASN A 233 71.18 -45.26 16.27
N SER A 234 70.70 -46.07 17.23
CA SER A 234 71.57 -46.63 18.28
C SER A 234 72.20 -47.92 17.75
N PRO A 235 73.50 -47.93 17.37
CA PRO A 235 74.16 -49.17 17.00
C PRO A 235 74.38 -49.98 18.27
N GLY A 236 74.11 -51.29 18.20
CA GLY A 236 74.40 -52.22 19.28
C GLY A 236 75.87 -52.14 19.68
N TYR A 237 76.15 -51.85 20.94
CA TYR A 237 77.43 -52.17 21.54
C TYR A 237 77.31 -53.60 22.09
N GLU A 238 77.76 -54.56 21.29
CA GLU A 238 78.01 -55.93 21.74
C GLU A 238 79.09 -55.98 22.83
N GLN A 239 78.94 -57.00 23.67
CA GLN A 239 79.82 -57.51 24.71
C GLN A 239 81.33 -57.21 24.60
N LEU A 240 81.90 -56.73 25.70
CA LEU A 240 83.05 -57.33 26.41
C LEU A 240 83.09 -56.81 27.85
#